data_AF-A0A973AMC8-F1
#
_entry.id   AF-A0A973AMC8-F1
#
_cell.length_a   1.000
_cell.length_b   1.000
_cell.length_c   1.000
_cell.angle_alpha   90.00
_cell.angle_beta   90.00
_cell.angle_gamma   90.00
#
_symmetry.space_group_name_H-M   'P 1'
#
loop_
_entity.id
_entity.type
_entity.pdbx_description
1 polymer ?
#
loop_
_entity_poly.entity_id
_entity_poly.type
_entity_poly.pdbx_seq_one_letter_code
_entity_poly.pdbx_strand_id
1 'polypeptide(L)'
;MAPRNPLSSVLAALGLTVMLLGAGSAAAQSKPPAGIQVYDSDCAKIPGGNAPIERISRLSGAMSVRNLEFTYFGKPLHTLTQEDYDTIRAIWRHCKTFSPEVADAVLKKLKAKVDDAKAARRDALAWIEATKIKAMTLKPGAESIRWIHGMWQEMLNREFEMLKSDLDHLAQHLTEWKQVLYASHEPHQRILVSPFDPGPP
;
A
#
# COMPACT_ATOMS: atom_id res chain seq x y z
N MET A 1 19.23 42.30 -23.52
CA MET A 1 20.51 41.63 -23.85
C MET A 1 20.20 40.36 -24.64
N ALA A 2 20.53 40.35 -25.93
CA ALA A 2 20.80 39.16 -26.74
C ALA A 2 22.26 39.31 -27.22
N PRO A 3 23.03 38.24 -27.52
CA PRO A 3 22.74 37.19 -28.53
C PRO A 3 22.83 35.76 -27.95
N ARG A 4 22.17 34.72 -28.48
CA ARG A 4 22.30 34.02 -29.77
C ARG A 4 23.68 33.34 -30.00
N ASN A 5 23.61 32.00 -30.06
CA ASN A 5 24.14 31.14 -31.14
C ASN A 5 25.50 30.43 -30.98
N PRO A 6 25.77 29.37 -31.80
CA PRO A 6 26.04 27.98 -31.39
C PRO A 6 27.40 27.51 -31.98
N LEU A 7 27.58 26.20 -32.28
CA LEU A 7 28.72 25.49 -32.95
C LEU A 7 29.41 24.52 -31.97
N SER A 8 29.73 23.26 -32.28
CA SER A 8 30.00 22.52 -33.54
C SER A 8 29.51 21.07 -33.36
N SER A 9 28.80 20.44 -34.31
CA SER A 9 29.29 19.85 -35.57
C SER A 9 30.49 18.92 -35.41
N VAL A 10 30.31 17.61 -35.67
CA VAL A 10 31.03 16.86 -36.72
C VAL A 10 30.31 15.52 -36.98
N LEU A 11 30.02 15.29 -38.27
CA LEU A 11 29.59 14.06 -38.92
C LEU A 11 30.56 12.89 -38.67
N ALA A 12 30.03 11.67 -38.61
CA ALA A 12 30.54 10.57 -39.42
C ALA A 12 29.47 9.50 -39.59
N ALA A 13 28.96 9.39 -40.81
CA ALA A 13 28.21 8.25 -41.28
C ALA A 13 29.17 7.05 -41.44
N LEU A 14 28.78 5.88 -40.94
CA LEU A 14 29.15 4.62 -41.56
C LEU A 14 27.95 3.69 -41.46
N GLY A 15 27.40 3.38 -42.62
CA GLY A 15 26.36 2.39 -42.76
C GLY A 15 26.88 1.00 -42.40
N LEU A 16 25.97 0.19 -41.84
CA LEU A 16 26.00 -1.23 -42.10
C LEU A 16 24.56 -1.71 -42.18
N THR A 17 24.14 -1.96 -43.41
CA THR A 17 22.93 -2.70 -43.75
C THR A 17 23.11 -4.14 -43.28
N VAL A 18 22.29 -4.58 -42.33
CA VAL A 18 22.07 -6.02 -42.08
C VAL A 18 20.59 -6.30 -42.31
N MET A 19 20.28 -6.68 -43.55
CA MET A 19 19.14 -7.56 -43.79
C MET A 19 19.61 -8.98 -43.50
N LEU A 20 19.06 -9.63 -42.47
CA LEU A 20 18.94 -11.08 -42.49
C LEU A 20 17.75 -11.53 -41.62
N LEU A 21 16.75 -12.01 -42.35
CA LEU A 21 15.82 -13.10 -42.09
C LEU A 21 15.29 -13.33 -40.66
N GLY A 22 13.96 -13.43 -40.63
CA GLY A 22 13.20 -13.84 -39.46
C GLY A 22 13.68 -15.14 -38.84
N ALA A 23 13.75 -15.13 -37.53
CA ALA A 23 13.49 -16.28 -36.70
C ALA A 23 12.33 -15.89 -35.79
N GLY A 24 11.20 -16.56 -35.95
CA GLY A 24 10.09 -16.42 -35.04
C GLY A 24 10.61 -16.58 -33.61
N SER A 25 10.35 -15.59 -32.77
CA SER A 25 10.51 -15.73 -31.34
C SER A 25 9.53 -16.81 -30.89
N ALA A 26 9.98 -18.07 -30.92
CA ALA A 26 9.37 -19.11 -30.13
C ALA A 26 9.39 -18.57 -28.69
N ALA A 27 8.21 -18.24 -28.19
CA ALA A 27 8.01 -17.88 -26.80
C ALA A 27 8.74 -18.94 -25.98
N ALA A 28 9.80 -18.53 -25.30
CA ALA A 28 10.52 -19.39 -24.39
C ALA A 28 9.52 -19.81 -23.32
N GLN A 29 8.94 -21.00 -23.48
CA GLN A 29 8.17 -21.66 -22.46
C GLN A 29 9.14 -21.89 -21.32
N SER A 30 9.18 -20.95 -20.38
CA SER A 30 9.97 -21.08 -19.17
C SER A 30 9.45 -22.32 -18.47
N LYS A 31 10.23 -23.40 -18.49
CA LYS A 31 9.95 -24.60 -17.71
C LYS A 31 9.71 -24.14 -16.26
N PRO A 32 8.67 -24.63 -15.56
CA PRO A 32 8.49 -24.29 -14.15
C PRO A 32 9.79 -24.56 -13.39
N PRO A 33 10.12 -23.76 -12.36
CA PRO A 33 11.34 -23.96 -11.58
C PRO A 33 11.47 -25.42 -11.17
N ALA A 34 12.67 -25.98 -11.30
CA ALA A 34 12.94 -27.37 -10.92
C ALA A 34 12.52 -27.59 -9.46
N GLY A 35 11.50 -28.42 -9.24
CA GLY A 35 11.02 -28.78 -7.89
C GLY A 35 9.53 -28.52 -7.62
N ILE A 36 8.85 -27.66 -8.39
CA ILE A 36 7.40 -27.44 -8.19
C ILE A 36 6.62 -28.53 -8.93
N GLN A 37 6.10 -29.50 -8.18
CA GLN A 37 5.17 -30.50 -8.71
C GLN A 37 3.74 -29.97 -8.64
N VAL A 38 3.06 -29.90 -9.78
CA VAL A 38 1.67 -29.46 -9.91
C VAL A 38 0.81 -30.64 -10.33
N TYR A 39 -0.31 -30.82 -9.66
CA TYR A 39 -1.29 -31.88 -9.91
C TYR A 39 -2.62 -31.28 -10.37
N ASP A 40 -3.47 -32.07 -11.03
CA ASP A 40 -4.80 -31.62 -11.46
C ASP A 40 -5.67 -31.14 -10.29
N SER A 41 -5.49 -31.72 -9.10
CA SER A 41 -6.16 -31.28 -7.87
C SER A 41 -5.79 -29.87 -7.43
N ASP A 42 -4.62 -29.35 -7.84
CA ASP A 42 -4.20 -27.99 -7.52
C ASP A 42 -5.01 -26.93 -8.28
N CYS A 43 -5.67 -27.29 -9.39
CA CYS A 43 -6.54 -26.36 -10.12
C CYS A 43 -7.70 -25.85 -9.26
N ALA A 44 -8.15 -26.64 -8.27
CA ALA A 44 -9.18 -26.22 -7.32
C ALA A 44 -8.72 -25.10 -6.37
N LYS A 45 -7.40 -24.88 -6.22
CA LYS A 45 -6.84 -23.83 -5.35
C LYS A 45 -6.85 -22.44 -6.00
N ILE A 46 -6.95 -22.36 -7.32
CA ILE A 46 -6.95 -21.10 -8.08
C ILE A 46 -8.13 -20.17 -7.75
N PRO A 47 -9.39 -20.65 -7.65
CA PRO A 47 -10.49 -19.82 -7.17
C PRO A 47 -10.49 -19.62 -5.64
N GLY A 48 -9.49 -20.13 -4.91
CA GLY A 48 -9.47 -20.31 -3.45
C GLY A 48 -9.33 -19.03 -2.62
N GLY A 49 -10.07 -17.97 -2.93
CA GLY A 49 -10.12 -16.75 -2.14
C GLY A 49 -11.07 -15.70 -2.70
N ASN A 50 -11.12 -14.53 -2.07
CA ASN A 50 -11.99 -13.42 -2.47
C ASN A 50 -11.25 -12.30 -3.23
N ALA A 51 -9.94 -12.44 -3.48
CA ALA A 51 -9.17 -11.44 -4.20
C ALA A 51 -9.55 -11.41 -5.70
N PRO A 52 -10.02 -10.28 -6.23
CA PRO A 52 -10.31 -10.15 -7.66
C PRO A 52 -8.99 -9.90 -8.44
N ILE A 53 -8.18 -10.95 -8.62
CA ILE A 53 -6.81 -10.87 -9.16
C ILE A 53 -6.72 -10.12 -10.48
N GLU A 54 -7.60 -10.42 -11.43
CA GLU A 54 -7.61 -9.71 -12.71
C GLU A 54 -7.86 -8.21 -12.54
N ARG A 55 -8.82 -7.84 -11.68
CA ARG A 55 -9.14 -6.44 -11.42
C ARG A 55 -7.95 -5.74 -10.74
N ILE A 56 -7.36 -6.36 -9.71
CA ILE A 56 -6.19 -5.82 -9.00
C ILE A 56 -5.03 -5.60 -9.96
N SER A 57 -4.73 -6.57 -10.82
CA SER A 57 -3.63 -6.48 -11.79
C SER A 57 -3.82 -5.35 -12.83
N ARG A 58 -5.06 -4.92 -13.07
CA ARG A 58 -5.41 -3.87 -14.04
C ARG A 58 -5.59 -2.48 -13.40
N LEU A 59 -5.48 -2.35 -12.08
CA LEU A 59 -5.62 -1.06 -11.41
C LEU A 59 -4.59 -0.04 -11.93
N SER A 60 -5.08 1.13 -12.34
CA SER A 60 -4.27 2.33 -12.54
C SER A 60 -3.88 2.90 -11.17
N GLY A 61 -2.58 3.08 -10.92
CA GLY A 61 -2.09 3.59 -9.63
C GLY A 61 -1.98 2.53 -8.53
N ALA A 62 -1.69 2.94 -7.30
CA ALA A 62 -1.48 2.02 -6.18
C ALA A 62 -2.76 1.29 -5.76
N MET A 63 -2.59 0.10 -5.18
CA MET A 63 -3.69 -0.63 -4.52
C MET A 63 -3.85 -0.12 -3.09
N SER A 64 -5.09 0.04 -2.60
CA SER A 64 -5.32 0.33 -1.17
C SER A 64 -4.76 -0.79 -0.29
N VAL A 65 -4.16 -0.43 0.83
CA VAL A 65 -3.61 -1.36 1.82
C VAL A 65 -4.69 -2.27 2.39
N ARG A 66 -5.94 -1.82 2.49
CA ARG A 66 -7.08 -2.65 2.92
C ARG A 66 -7.27 -3.90 2.05
N ASN A 67 -6.95 -3.81 0.76
CA ASN A 67 -7.08 -4.94 -0.16
C ASN A 67 -6.05 -6.06 0.12
N LEU A 68 -5.05 -5.81 0.96
CA LEU A 68 -4.11 -6.85 1.39
C LEU A 68 -4.75 -7.95 2.25
N GLU A 69 -5.93 -7.71 2.82
CA GLU A 69 -6.71 -8.69 3.57
C GLU A 69 -7.46 -9.66 2.66
N PHE A 70 -7.59 -9.35 1.37
CA PHE A 70 -8.16 -10.30 0.44
C PHE A 70 -7.31 -11.58 0.40
N THR A 71 -7.98 -12.70 0.24
CA THR A 71 -7.36 -14.01 0.20
C THR A 71 -7.20 -14.46 -1.24
N TYR A 72 -6.07 -15.09 -1.50
CA TYR A 72 -5.80 -15.82 -2.73
C TYR A 72 -4.91 -17.01 -2.42
N PHE A 73 -5.13 -18.13 -3.09
CA PHE A 73 -4.34 -19.34 -2.85
C PHE A 73 -4.36 -19.77 -1.36
N GLY A 74 -5.51 -19.62 -0.69
CA GLY A 74 -5.68 -19.98 0.72
C GLY A 74 -4.98 -19.05 1.73
N LYS A 75 -4.41 -17.93 1.28
CA LYS A 75 -3.64 -17.01 2.13
C LYS A 75 -4.03 -15.54 1.87
N PRO A 76 -3.95 -14.64 2.87
CA PRO A 76 -4.08 -13.20 2.62
C PRO A 76 -2.96 -12.69 1.70
N LEU A 77 -3.26 -11.70 0.84
CA LEU A 77 -2.30 -11.19 -0.15
C LEU A 77 -1.00 -10.69 0.48
N HIS A 78 -1.05 -10.06 1.66
CA HIS A 78 0.17 -9.59 2.33
C HIS A 78 1.12 -10.71 2.76
N THR A 79 0.63 -11.94 2.91
CA THR A 79 1.43 -13.09 3.33
C THR A 79 2.06 -13.86 2.17
N LEU A 80 1.68 -13.56 0.92
CA LEU A 80 2.24 -14.21 -0.25
C LEU A 80 3.74 -13.96 -0.36
N THR A 81 4.49 -15.03 -0.54
CA THR A 81 5.94 -15.04 -0.75
C THR A 81 6.28 -15.17 -2.23
N GLN A 82 7.56 -15.01 -2.57
CA GLN A 82 8.04 -15.26 -3.93
C GLN A 82 7.74 -16.70 -4.39
N GLU A 83 7.90 -17.68 -3.50
CA GLU A 83 7.59 -19.08 -3.74
C GLU A 83 6.10 -19.31 -4.03
N ASP A 84 5.22 -18.58 -3.33
CA ASP A 84 3.78 -18.63 -3.60
C ASP A 84 3.48 -18.12 -5.03
N TYR A 85 4.09 -17.02 -5.46
CA TYR A 85 3.92 -16.52 -6.83
C TYR A 85 4.44 -17.53 -7.87
N ASP A 86 5.60 -18.13 -7.65
CA ASP A 86 6.15 -19.11 -8.59
C ASP A 86 5.28 -20.38 -8.66
N THR A 87 4.68 -20.78 -7.54
CA THR A 87 3.70 -21.88 -7.46
C THR A 87 2.42 -21.52 -8.21
N ILE A 88 1.84 -20.34 -7.97
CA ILE A 88 0.66 -19.84 -8.68
C ILE A 88 0.91 -19.82 -10.20
N ARG A 89 2.09 -19.37 -10.64
CA ARG A 89 2.48 -19.37 -12.06
C ARG A 89 2.45 -20.78 -12.65
N ALA A 90 3.03 -21.75 -11.94
CA ALA A 90 3.06 -23.14 -12.39
C ALA A 90 1.64 -23.72 -12.50
N ILE A 91 0.78 -23.45 -11.51
CA ILE A 91 -0.61 -23.91 -11.50
C ILE A 91 -1.42 -23.24 -12.62
N TRP A 92 -1.31 -21.93 -12.83
CA TRP A 92 -2.02 -21.23 -13.91
C TRP A 92 -1.70 -21.80 -15.29
N ARG A 93 -0.44 -22.18 -15.52
CA ARG A 93 -0.01 -22.82 -16.78
C ARG A 93 -0.58 -24.22 -16.92
N HIS A 94 -0.51 -25.02 -15.86
CA HIS A 94 -1.05 -26.39 -15.85
C HIS A 94 -2.56 -26.40 -16.09
N CYS A 95 -3.28 -25.56 -15.36
CA CYS A 95 -4.74 -25.46 -15.38
C CYS A 95 -5.28 -24.60 -16.54
N LYS A 96 -4.39 -24.04 -17.38
CA LYS A 96 -4.73 -23.16 -18.52
C LYS A 96 -5.69 -22.01 -18.15
N THR A 97 -5.54 -21.47 -16.94
CA THR A 97 -6.38 -20.37 -16.43
C THR A 97 -6.21 -19.09 -17.26
N PHE A 98 -4.98 -18.85 -17.72
CA PHE A 98 -4.61 -17.75 -18.60
C PHE A 98 -3.70 -18.28 -19.72
N SER A 99 -3.60 -17.55 -20.84
CA SER A 99 -2.52 -17.81 -21.80
C SER A 99 -1.16 -17.55 -21.12
N PRO A 100 -0.07 -18.23 -21.53
CA PRO A 100 1.24 -18.06 -20.89
C PRO A 100 1.69 -16.59 -20.80
N GLU A 101 1.47 -15.82 -21.85
CA GLU A 101 1.87 -14.42 -21.95
C GLU A 101 1.04 -13.54 -21.00
N VAL A 102 -0.27 -13.82 -20.92
CA VAL A 102 -1.19 -13.09 -20.02
C VAL A 102 -0.93 -13.46 -18.57
N ALA A 103 -0.68 -14.74 -18.28
CA ALA A 103 -0.39 -15.25 -16.94
C ALA A 103 0.81 -14.53 -16.31
N ASP A 104 1.92 -14.45 -17.03
CA ASP A 104 3.15 -13.83 -16.53
C ASP A 104 2.97 -12.31 -16.34
N ALA A 105 2.26 -11.65 -17.25
CA ALA A 105 1.96 -10.22 -17.15
C ALA A 105 1.03 -9.90 -15.96
N VAL A 106 -0.05 -10.66 -15.78
CA VAL A 106 -0.99 -10.50 -14.66
C VAL A 106 -0.30 -10.74 -13.33
N LEU A 107 0.48 -11.82 -13.22
CA LEU A 107 1.15 -12.19 -11.98
C LEU A 107 2.24 -11.17 -11.59
N LYS A 108 3.01 -10.68 -12.57
CA LYS A 108 4.00 -9.62 -12.35
C LYS A 108 3.33 -8.35 -11.82
N LYS A 109 2.21 -7.93 -12.43
CA LYS A 109 1.47 -6.75 -11.99
C LYS A 109 0.86 -6.95 -10.60
N LEU A 110 0.25 -8.10 -10.34
CA LEU A 110 -0.29 -8.45 -9.03
C LEU A 110 0.78 -8.34 -7.95
N LYS A 111 1.94 -8.97 -8.16
CA LYS A 111 3.07 -8.92 -7.23
C LYS A 111 3.48 -7.48 -6.93
N ALA A 112 3.67 -6.66 -7.97
CA ALA A 112 4.02 -5.25 -7.81
C ALA A 112 2.99 -4.49 -6.95
N LYS A 113 1.68 -4.67 -7.20
CA LYS A 113 0.63 -4.03 -6.38
C LYS A 113 0.67 -4.46 -4.92
N VAL A 114 0.88 -5.75 -4.68
CA VAL A 114 0.96 -6.31 -3.33
C VAL A 114 2.19 -5.77 -2.61
N ASP A 115 3.35 -5.73 -3.27
CA ASP A 115 4.58 -5.22 -2.68
C ASP A 115 4.50 -3.71 -2.38
N ASP A 116 3.94 -2.91 -3.29
CA ASP A 116 3.72 -1.48 -3.09
C ASP A 116 2.79 -1.23 -1.89
N ALA A 117 1.68 -1.98 -1.79
CA ALA A 117 0.76 -1.87 -0.66
C ALA A 117 1.42 -2.35 0.66
N LYS A 118 2.27 -3.39 0.62
CA LYS A 118 3.07 -3.82 1.79
C LYS A 118 4.05 -2.73 2.22
N ALA A 119 4.65 -2.01 1.28
CA ALA A 119 5.53 -0.89 1.57
C ALA A 119 4.76 0.26 2.23
N ALA A 120 3.64 0.69 1.65
CA ALA A 120 2.78 1.72 2.23
C ALA A 120 2.33 1.37 3.66
N ARG A 121 1.95 0.09 3.91
CA ARG A 121 1.61 -0.37 5.26
C ARG A 121 2.77 -0.25 6.24
N ARG A 122 4.01 -0.59 5.84
CA ARG A 122 5.18 -0.44 6.70
C ARG A 122 5.42 1.02 7.09
N ASP A 123 5.28 1.92 6.14
CA ASP A 123 5.44 3.36 6.38
C ASP A 123 4.35 3.89 7.33
N ALA A 124 3.11 3.41 7.16
CA ALA A 124 2.01 3.71 8.08
C ALA A 124 2.25 3.16 9.49
N LEU A 125 2.74 1.92 9.63
CA LEU A 125 3.09 1.33 10.94
C LEU A 125 4.22 2.10 11.64
N ALA A 126 5.24 2.54 10.89
CA ALA A 126 6.31 3.37 11.44
C ALA A 126 5.78 4.72 11.94
N TRP A 127 4.85 5.33 11.20
CA TRP A 127 4.19 6.54 11.64
C TRP A 127 3.27 6.33 12.85
N ILE A 128 2.52 5.23 12.92
CA ILE A 128 1.71 4.88 14.10
C ILE A 128 2.61 4.84 15.33
N GLU A 129 3.76 4.16 15.23
CA GLU A 129 4.67 4.03 16.38
C GLU A 129 5.26 5.39 16.80
N ALA A 130 5.71 6.21 15.85
CA ALA A 130 6.17 7.56 16.14
C ALA A 130 5.08 8.44 16.80
N THR A 131 3.82 8.29 16.34
CA THR A 131 2.67 9.01 16.88
C THR A 131 2.37 8.58 18.32
N LYS A 132 2.41 7.28 18.60
CA LYS A 132 2.24 6.73 19.96
C LYS A 132 3.31 7.25 20.90
N ILE A 133 4.59 7.17 20.50
CA ILE A 133 5.72 7.68 21.30
C ILE A 133 5.52 9.16 21.62
N LYS A 134 5.14 9.98 20.63
CA LYS A 134 4.89 11.41 20.83
C LYS A 134 3.70 11.66 21.77
N ALA A 135 2.60 10.93 21.62
CA ALA A 135 1.42 11.07 22.48
C ALA A 135 1.78 10.88 23.97
N MET A 136 2.67 9.92 24.27
CA MET A 136 3.14 9.63 25.63
C MET A 136 3.98 10.76 26.25
N THR A 137 4.53 11.66 25.44
CA THR A 137 5.37 12.78 25.93
C THR A 137 4.58 14.07 26.16
N LEU A 138 3.28 14.08 25.84
CA LEU A 138 2.46 15.27 25.93
C LEU A 138 2.19 15.64 27.39
N LYS A 139 2.31 16.94 27.70
CA LYS A 139 1.89 17.49 28.98
C LYS A 139 0.41 17.88 28.94
N PRO A 140 -0.31 17.87 30.08
CA PRO A 140 -1.68 18.38 30.13
C PRO A 140 -1.75 19.83 29.62
N GLY A 141 -2.77 20.15 28.83
CA GLY A 141 -2.93 21.48 28.24
C GLY A 141 -3.73 21.49 26.95
N ALA A 142 -4.26 22.68 26.62
CA ALA A 142 -5.06 22.89 25.41
C ALA A 142 -4.31 22.53 24.11
N GLU A 143 -3.00 22.77 24.05
CA GLU A 143 -2.18 22.43 22.88
C GLU A 143 -2.09 20.92 22.64
N SER A 144 -1.86 20.15 23.70
CA SER A 144 -1.81 18.68 23.62
C SER A 144 -3.16 18.10 23.19
N ILE A 145 -4.26 18.66 23.68
CA ILE A 145 -5.62 18.27 23.27
C ILE A 145 -5.83 18.54 21.77
N ARG A 146 -5.44 19.74 21.29
CA ARG A 146 -5.51 20.07 19.86
C ARG A 146 -4.65 19.13 19.03
N TRP A 147 -3.45 18.79 19.51
CA TRP A 147 -2.57 17.86 18.82
C TRP A 147 -3.21 16.47 18.67
N ILE A 148 -3.81 15.93 19.74
CA ILE A 148 -4.54 14.65 19.67
C ILE A 148 -5.68 14.72 18.65
N HIS A 149 -6.49 15.78 18.65
CA HIS A 149 -7.55 15.96 17.64
C HIS A 149 -6.99 16.05 16.21
N GLY A 150 -5.85 16.72 16.02
CA GLY A 150 -5.15 16.75 14.73
C GLY A 150 -4.69 15.37 14.29
N MET A 151 -4.19 14.54 15.21
CA MET A 151 -3.79 13.16 14.89
C MET A 151 -4.96 12.24 14.58
N TRP A 152 -6.13 12.47 15.19
CA TRP A 152 -7.36 11.79 14.78
C TRP A 152 -7.69 12.08 13.31
N GLN A 153 -7.64 13.35 12.92
CA GLN A 153 -7.90 13.74 11.54
C GLN A 153 -6.86 13.14 10.58
N GLU A 154 -5.58 13.18 10.96
CA GLU A 154 -4.50 12.60 10.15
C GLU A 154 -4.65 11.09 9.98
N MET A 155 -5.02 10.37 11.04
CA MET A 155 -5.32 8.94 10.98
C MET A 155 -6.45 8.65 9.97
N LEU A 156 -7.52 9.43 10.00
CA LEU A 156 -8.63 9.28 9.06
C LEU A 156 -8.21 9.59 7.62
N ASN A 157 -7.38 10.63 7.41
CA ASN A 157 -6.85 10.96 6.08
C ASN A 157 -5.99 9.83 5.49
N ARG A 158 -5.36 9.03 6.35
CA ARG A 158 -4.45 7.93 5.97
C ARG A 158 -5.11 6.56 6.01
N GLU A 159 -6.44 6.48 6.14
CA GLU A 159 -7.15 5.22 6.39
C GLU A 159 -6.97 4.14 5.30
N PHE A 160 -6.58 4.52 4.09
CA PHE A 160 -6.33 3.63 2.96
C PHE A 160 -4.89 3.11 2.89
N GLU A 161 -3.99 3.64 3.71
CA GLU A 161 -2.59 3.22 3.88
C GLU A 161 -2.42 2.16 4.99
N MET A 162 -3.50 1.83 5.69
CA MET A 162 -3.50 0.98 6.87
C MET A 162 -4.48 -0.19 6.73
N LEU A 163 -4.22 -1.28 7.44
CA LEU A 163 -5.29 -2.25 7.71
C LEU A 163 -6.26 -1.69 8.74
N LYS A 164 -7.46 -2.27 8.80
CA LYS A 164 -8.45 -1.89 9.80
C LYS A 164 -7.90 -2.07 11.22
N SER A 165 -7.20 -3.17 11.47
CA SER A 165 -6.57 -3.44 12.76
C SER A 165 -5.52 -2.39 13.15
N ASP A 166 -4.75 -1.89 12.19
CA ASP A 166 -3.71 -0.89 12.43
C ASP A 166 -4.34 0.46 12.83
N LEU A 167 -5.44 0.83 12.15
CA LEU A 167 -6.23 2.03 12.44
C LEU A 167 -6.91 1.93 13.82
N ASP A 168 -7.58 0.81 14.10
CA ASP A 168 -8.27 0.58 15.37
C ASP A 168 -7.27 0.66 16.56
N HIS A 169 -6.05 0.14 16.37
CA HIS A 169 -5.00 0.20 17.39
C HIS A 169 -4.55 1.63 17.69
N LEU A 170 -4.34 2.47 16.66
CA LEU A 170 -3.99 3.88 16.88
C LEU A 170 -5.16 4.65 17.51
N ALA A 171 -6.38 4.42 17.04
CA ALA A 171 -7.59 5.06 17.56
C ALA A 171 -7.77 4.79 19.07
N GLN A 172 -7.56 3.55 19.50
CA GLN A 172 -7.58 3.19 20.90
C GLN A 172 -6.53 3.97 21.70
N HIS A 173 -5.28 3.98 21.22
CA HIS A 173 -4.19 4.67 21.91
C HIS A 173 -4.41 6.19 22.03
N LEU A 174 -4.92 6.83 20.98
CA LEU A 174 -5.26 8.26 21.02
C LEU A 174 -6.44 8.54 21.97
N THR A 175 -7.40 7.62 22.09
CA THR A 175 -8.52 7.73 23.04
C THR A 175 -8.03 7.68 24.48
N GLU A 176 -7.15 6.72 24.79
CA GLU A 176 -6.57 6.56 26.12
C GLU A 176 -5.80 7.82 26.53
N TRP A 177 -4.91 8.31 25.68
CA TRP A 177 -4.14 9.53 25.97
C TRP A 177 -4.99 10.79 26.04
N LYS A 178 -6.06 10.89 25.24
CA LYS A 178 -7.04 11.95 25.40
C LYS A 178 -7.60 11.95 26.82
N GLN A 179 -8.03 10.81 27.34
CA GLN A 179 -8.61 10.74 28.69
C GLN A 179 -7.59 11.18 29.76
N VAL A 180 -6.34 10.74 29.66
CA VAL A 180 -5.26 11.14 30.58
C VAL A 180 -5.03 12.66 30.58
N LEU A 181 -4.94 13.26 29.39
CA LEU A 181 -4.70 14.69 29.23
C LEU A 181 -5.87 15.54 29.75
N TYR A 182 -7.11 15.08 29.59
CA TYR A 182 -8.30 15.77 30.08
C TYR A 182 -8.47 15.61 31.60
N ALA A 183 -8.20 14.43 32.17
CA ALA A 183 -8.27 14.22 33.61
C ALA A 183 -7.22 15.03 34.39
N SER A 184 -6.08 15.30 33.75
CA SER A 184 -4.99 16.09 34.33
C SER A 184 -5.15 17.61 34.10
N HIS A 185 -6.17 18.02 33.34
CA HIS A 185 -6.55 19.42 33.25
C HIS A 185 -7.49 19.67 34.44
N GLU A 186 -6.99 20.35 35.49
CA GLU A 186 -7.90 20.81 36.54
C GLU A 186 -9.07 21.53 35.86
N PRO A 187 -10.32 21.27 36.28
CA PRO A 187 -11.40 22.13 35.86
C PRO A 187 -11.04 23.51 36.40
N HIS A 188 -10.56 24.39 35.52
CA HIS A 188 -10.71 25.81 35.77
C HIS A 188 -12.21 25.98 35.97
N GLN A 189 -12.64 26.03 37.24
CA GLN A 189 -13.95 26.52 37.59
C GLN A 189 -14.01 27.86 36.89
N ARG A 190 -14.74 27.91 35.77
CA ARG A 190 -15.15 29.20 35.23
C ARG A 190 -15.84 29.84 36.41
N ILE A 191 -15.24 30.90 36.94
CA ILE A 191 -15.91 31.72 37.93
C ILE A 191 -17.15 32.19 37.19
N LEU A 192 -18.28 31.55 37.47
CA LEU A 192 -19.57 32.02 37.02
C LEU A 192 -19.74 33.35 37.74
N VAL A 193 -19.49 34.43 37.00
CA VAL A 193 -19.75 35.79 37.49
C VAL A 193 -21.27 35.87 37.60
N SER A 194 -21.76 35.59 38.80
CA SER A 194 -23.16 35.70 39.19
C SER A 194 -23.25 36.81 40.23
N PRO A 195 -24.09 37.84 40.03
CA PRO A 195 -25.07 37.97 38.96
C PRO A 195 -24.45 38.41 37.61
N PHE A 196 -25.06 37.96 36.51
CA PHE A 196 -24.87 38.56 35.20
C PHE A 196 -25.56 39.94 35.19
N ASP A 197 -24.78 41.02 35.12
CA ASP A 197 -25.27 42.40 34.97
C ASP A 197 -25.03 42.87 33.53
N PRO A 198 -26.07 42.93 32.68
CA PRO A 198 -25.94 43.38 31.30
C PRO A 198 -25.68 44.89 31.15
N GLY A 199 -25.67 45.67 32.24
CA GLY A 199 -25.60 47.13 32.19
C GLY A 199 -26.91 47.76 31.66
N PRO A 200 -27.11 49.07 31.86
CA PRO A 200 -28.33 49.76 31.43
C PRO A 200 -28.47 49.84 29.90
N PRO A 201 -29.72 49.89 29.39
CA PRO A 201 -30.03 49.92 27.96
C PRO A 201 -29.56 51.19 27.24
#